data_AF-A0AA95HTR3-F1
#
_entry.id   AF-A0AA95HTR3-F1
#
_cell.length_a   1.000
_cell.length_b   1.000
_cell.length_c   1.000
_cell.angle_alpha   90.00
_cell.angle_beta   90.00
_cell.angle_gamma   90.00
#
_symmetry.space_group_name_H-M   'P 1'
#
loop_
_entity.id
_entity.type
_entity.pdbx_description
1 polymer ?
#
loop_
_entity_poly.entity_id
_entity_poly.type
_entity_poly.pdbx_seq_one_letter_code
_entity_poly.pdbx_strand_id
1 'polypeptide(L)'
;MVKKTVTKEESLKLLALIEYIYPVVTVKSETIIDWMSICDSLKYNFTFENLVKHIRVNPYPPTLTEMIDGTGNDRTSFGWVKEYSIRDQKRNKPTT
;
A
#
# COMPACT_ATOMS: atom_id res chain seq x y z
N MET A 1 -16.17 22.54 -3.90
CA MET A 1 -15.26 21.47 -4.38
C MET A 1 -15.90 20.13 -4.04
N VAL A 2 -16.15 19.29 -5.04
CA VAL A 2 -16.68 17.93 -4.80
C VAL A 2 -15.57 17.11 -4.14
N LYS A 3 -15.82 16.56 -2.95
CA LYS A 3 -14.89 15.61 -2.31
C LYS A 3 -14.89 14.33 -3.15
N LYS A 4 -13.80 14.09 -3.88
CA LYS A 4 -13.61 12.81 -4.59
C LYS A 4 -13.15 11.76 -3.57
N THR A 5 -14.03 10.82 -3.26
CA THR A 5 -13.70 9.63 -2.49
C THR A 5 -13.01 8.61 -3.39
N VAL A 6 -12.29 7.66 -2.80
CA VAL A 6 -11.63 6.60 -3.55
C VAL A 6 -12.67 5.58 -4.00
N THR A 7 -12.75 5.32 -5.30
CA THR A 7 -13.55 4.19 -5.81
C THR A 7 -12.82 2.86 -5.57
N LYS A 8 -13.54 1.74 -5.57
CA LYS A 8 -12.91 0.40 -5.45
C LYS A 8 -11.83 0.15 -6.51
N GLU A 9 -12.05 0.62 -7.74
CA GLU A 9 -11.07 0.54 -8.81
C GLU A 9 -9.81 1.37 -8.50
N GLU A 10 -9.99 2.58 -7.97
CA GLU A 10 -8.87 3.42 -7.55
C GLU A 10 -8.11 2.85 -6.35
N SER A 11 -8.80 2.20 -5.39
CA SER A 11 -8.14 1.45 -4.31
C SER A 11 -7.26 0.33 -4.88
N LEU A 12 -7.77 -0.44 -5.85
CA LEU A 12 -6.98 -1.48 -6.50
C LEU A 12 -5.77 -0.90 -7.25
N LYS A 13 -5.93 0.24 -7.93
CA LYS A 13 -4.82 0.94 -8.60
C LYS A 13 -3.76 1.42 -7.61
N LEU A 14 -4.17 1.95 -6.45
CA LEU A 14 -3.23 2.36 -5.39
C LEU A 14 -2.47 1.16 -4.82
N LEU A 15 -3.15 0.05 -4.54
CA LEU A 15 -2.52 -1.19 -4.07
C LEU A 15 -1.54 -1.76 -5.10
N ALA A 16 -1.92 -1.79 -6.38
CA ALA A 16 -1.03 -2.22 -7.47
C ALA A 16 0.20 -1.30 -7.61
N LEU A 17 0.03 0.02 -7.43
CA LEU A 17 1.14 0.96 -7.42
C LEU A 17 2.09 0.71 -6.24
N ILE A 18 1.56 0.38 -5.06
CA ILE A 18 2.37 0.01 -3.89
C ILE A 18 3.21 -1.24 -4.19
N GLU A 19 2.59 -2.33 -4.70
CA GLU A 19 3.36 -3.53 -5.06
C GLU A 19 4.42 -3.27 -6.14
N TYR A 20 4.12 -2.38 -7.09
CA TYR A 20 5.07 -1.99 -8.13
C TYR A 20 6.30 -1.29 -7.54
N ILE A 21 6.10 -0.40 -6.56
CA ILE A 21 7.18 0.33 -5.87
C ILE A 21 7.95 -0.60 -4.91
N TYR A 22 7.28 -1.56 -4.28
CA TYR A 22 7.86 -2.51 -3.33
C TYR A 22 7.80 -3.95 -3.90
N PRO A 23 8.66 -4.29 -4.88
CA PRO A 23 8.51 -5.50 -5.70
C PRO A 23 8.73 -6.83 -4.96
N VAL A 24 9.25 -6.78 -3.74
CA VAL A 24 9.51 -7.95 -2.89
C VAL A 24 8.29 -8.39 -2.10
N VAL A 25 7.20 -7.61 -2.12
CA VAL A 25 5.98 -7.92 -1.40
C VAL A 25 4.79 -8.14 -2.32
N THR A 26 3.73 -8.73 -1.77
CA THR A 26 2.41 -8.84 -2.38
C THR A 26 1.36 -8.58 -1.30
N VAL A 27 0.35 -7.78 -1.60
CA VAL A 27 -0.74 -7.40 -0.70
C VAL A 27 -1.56 -8.64 -0.38
N LYS A 28 -1.89 -8.87 0.89
CA LYS A 28 -2.76 -9.99 1.29
C LYS A 28 -4.21 -9.73 0.87
N SER A 29 -4.95 -10.79 0.58
CA SER A 29 -6.37 -10.70 0.23
C SER A 29 -7.21 -9.98 1.30
N GLU A 30 -6.90 -10.21 2.58
CA GLU A 30 -7.54 -9.53 3.72
C GLU A 30 -7.34 -8.01 3.63
N THR A 31 -6.11 -7.56 3.36
CA THR A 31 -5.80 -6.15 3.18
C THR A 31 -6.52 -5.55 1.97
N ILE A 32 -6.67 -6.29 0.87
CA ILE A 32 -7.48 -5.83 -0.28
C ILE A 32 -8.92 -5.60 0.15
N ILE A 33 -9.50 -6.52 0.93
CA ILE A 33 -10.87 -6.41 1.45
C ILE A 33 -10.99 -5.21 2.39
N ASP A 34 -10.02 -5.01 3.29
CA ASP A 34 -10.01 -3.87 4.21
C ASP A 34 -10.01 -2.54 3.45
N TRP A 35 -9.14 -2.39 2.45
CA TRP A 35 -9.10 -1.22 1.57
C TRP A 35 -10.43 -0.98 0.82
N MET A 36 -11.07 -2.05 0.33
CA MET A 36 -12.37 -1.97 -0.33
C MET A 36 -13.50 -1.59 0.63
N SER A 37 -13.43 -2.04 1.88
CA SER A 37 -14.47 -1.80 2.90
C SER A 37 -14.57 -0.34 3.30
N ILE A 38 -13.46 0.40 3.21
CA ILE A 38 -13.39 1.81 3.64
C ILE A 38 -13.18 2.80 2.48
N CYS A 39 -13.09 2.35 1.23
CA CYS A 39 -12.72 3.20 0.09
C CYS A 39 -13.61 4.44 -0.06
N ASP A 40 -14.91 4.30 0.21
CA ASP A 40 -15.88 5.40 0.18
C ASP A 40 -15.64 6.47 1.25
N SER A 41 -14.85 6.15 2.29
CA SER A 41 -14.43 7.09 3.35
C SER A 41 -13.04 7.69 3.09
N LEU A 42 -12.26 7.14 2.16
CA LEU A 42 -10.93 7.63 1.80
C LEU A 42 -11.04 8.82 0.86
N LYS A 43 -10.32 9.91 1.15
CA LYS A 43 -10.20 11.05 0.24
C LYS A 43 -9.03 10.79 -0.70
N TYR A 44 -9.30 10.63 -1.99
CA TYR A 44 -8.28 10.20 -2.97
C TYR A 44 -7.01 11.05 -2.92
N ASN A 45 -7.13 12.38 -3.00
CA ASN A 45 -5.98 13.27 -2.98
C ASN A 45 -5.16 13.14 -1.68
N PHE A 46 -5.83 12.96 -0.54
CA PHE A 46 -5.15 12.82 0.74
C PHE A 46 -4.39 11.49 0.83
N THR A 47 -5.04 10.39 0.48
CA THR A 47 -4.42 9.06 0.45
C THR A 47 -3.23 9.02 -0.52
N PHE A 48 -3.37 9.62 -1.70
CA PHE A 48 -2.30 9.69 -2.69
C PHE A 48 -1.12 10.56 -2.23
N GLU A 49 -1.39 11.73 -1.65
CA GLU A 49 -0.34 12.59 -1.08
C GLU A 49 0.43 11.89 0.05
N ASN A 50 -0.26 11.15 0.92
CA ASN A 50 0.37 10.36 1.96
C ASN A 50 1.25 9.26 1.38
N LEU A 51 0.77 8.54 0.35
CA LEU A 51 1.58 7.56 -0.36
C LEU A 51 2.85 8.18 -0.95
N VAL A 52 2.74 9.32 -1.64
CA VAL A 52 3.91 10.03 -2.22
C VAL A 52 4.90 10.46 -1.15
N LYS A 53 4.43 10.93 0.01
CA LYS A 53 5.31 11.29 1.13
C LYS A 53 6.01 10.06 1.70
N HIS A 54 5.27 8.96 1.88
CA HIS A 54 5.80 7.70 2.43
C HIS A 54 6.91 7.11 1.57
N ILE A 55 6.67 6.96 0.26
CA ILE A 55 7.63 6.31 -0.65
C ILE A 55 8.96 7.06 -0.78
N ARG A 56 8.99 8.36 -0.48
CA ARG A 56 10.21 9.17 -0.54
C ARG A 56 11.18 8.89 0.60
N VAL A 57 10.68 8.37 1.73
CA VAL A 57 11.47 8.27 2.96
C VAL A 57 11.51 6.86 3.55
N ASN A 58 10.58 5.99 3.19
CA ASN A 58 10.41 4.67 3.79
C ASN A 58 10.78 3.53 2.81
N PRO A 59 11.72 2.65 3.19
CA PRO A 59 12.11 1.50 2.37
C PRO A 59 11.10 0.35 2.42
N TYR A 60 10.08 0.42 3.30
CA TYR A 60 9.05 -0.59 3.50
C TYR A 60 7.67 -0.07 3.07
N PRO A 61 6.77 -0.96 2.61
CA PRO A 61 5.45 -0.56 2.13
C PRO A 61 4.62 0.08 3.25
N PRO A 62 3.70 1.00 2.91
CA PRO A 62 2.82 1.63 3.88
C PRO A 62 1.74 0.67 4.36
N THR A 63 1.31 0.84 5.59
CA THR A 63 0.09 0.26 6.15
C THR A 63 -1.13 1.06 5.72
N LEU A 64 -2.31 0.43 5.77
CA LEU A 64 -3.59 1.08 5.56
C LEU A 64 -3.77 2.28 6.51
N THR A 65 -3.40 2.13 7.78
CA THR A 65 -3.46 3.21 8.78
C THR A 65 -2.61 4.41 8.39
N GLU A 66 -1.37 4.20 7.92
CA GLU A 66 -0.51 5.31 7.46
C GLU A 66 -1.13 6.07 6.28
N MET A 67 -1.84 5.36 5.41
CA MET A 67 -2.52 5.97 4.26
C MET A 67 -3.76 6.78 4.68
N ILE A 68 -4.45 6.39 5.75
CA ILE A 68 -5.67 7.06 6.27
C ILE A 68 -5.33 8.22 7.20
N ASP A 69 -4.36 8.05 8.09
CA ASP A 69 -4.09 8.99 9.17
C ASP A 69 -2.95 9.96 8.82
N GLY A 70 -2.16 9.64 7.78
CA GLY A 70 -1.00 10.44 7.38
C GLY A 70 0.11 10.48 8.44
N THR A 71 0.04 9.60 9.43
CA THR A 71 1.08 9.42 10.43
C THR A 71 2.26 8.77 9.73
N GLY A 72 3.38 9.48 9.63
CA GLY A 72 4.61 8.88 9.14
C GLY A 72 5.06 7.81 10.14
N ASN A 73 5.46 6.64 9.65
CA ASN A 73 5.97 5.60 10.52
C ASN A 73 7.07 6.12 11.43
N ASP A 74 7.01 5.74 12.71
CA ASP A 74 8.23 5.59 13.47
C ASP A 74 8.94 4.39 12.83
N ARG A 75 10.11 4.60 12.23
CA ARG A 75 10.81 3.66 11.30
C ARG A 75 11.11 2.27 11.88
N THR A 76 10.69 2.02 13.11
CA THR A 76 10.83 0.83 13.93
C THR A 76 9.59 -0.07 13.93
N SER A 77 8.43 0.39 13.42
CA SER A 77 7.20 -0.41 13.39
C SER A 77 7.11 -1.28 12.12
N PHE A 78 7.10 -2.60 12.32
CA PHE A 78 6.92 -3.60 11.26
C PHE A 78 5.43 -3.88 10.98
N GLY A 79 4.52 -2.91 11.18
CA GLY A 79 3.08 -3.10 10.98
C GLY A 79 2.72 -3.67 9.60
N TRP A 80 3.49 -3.30 8.57
CA TRP A 80 3.32 -3.77 7.21
C TRP A 80 3.41 -5.31 7.06
N VAL A 81 4.13 -6.04 7.92
CA VAL A 81 4.21 -7.52 7.81
C VAL A 81 2.85 -8.20 8.03
N LYS A 82 1.90 -7.50 8.65
CA LYS A 82 0.52 -7.96 8.80
C LYS A 82 -0.26 -7.84 7.50
N GLU A 83 0.03 -6.83 6.68
CA GLU A 83 -0.72 -6.49 5.47
C GLU A 83 -0.13 -7.09 4.18
N TYR A 84 1.17 -7.40 4.20
CA TYR A 84 1.88 -7.89 3.02
C TYR A 84 2.53 -9.25 3.28
N SER A 85 2.60 -10.06 2.23
CA SER A 85 3.38 -11.29 2.17
C SER A 85 4.65 -11.05 1.36
N ILE A 86 5.74 -11.77 1.68
CA ILE A 86 6.95 -11.75 0.84
C ILE A 86 6.64 -12.51 -0.44
N ARG A 87 6.91 -11.90 -1.59
CA ARG A 87 6.75 -12.54 -2.90
C ARG A 87 7.81 -13.63 -3.05
N ASP A 88 7.39 -14.83 -3.43
CA ASP A 88 8.31 -15.89 -3.81
C ASP A 88 9.11 -15.45 -5.03
N GLN A 89 10.35 -15.03 -4.79
CA GLN A 89 11.33 -14.88 -5.85
C GLN A 89 11.68 -16.29 -6.30
N LYS A 90 10.99 -16.82 -7.31
CA LYS A 90 11.49 -17.99 -8.04
C LYS A 90 12.93 -17.67 -8.40
N ARG A 91 13.89 -18.34 -7.74
CA ARG A 91 15.30 -18.30 -8.12
C ARG A 91 15.31 -18.65 -9.61
N ASN A 92 15.54 -17.66 -10.46
CA ASN A 92 15.98 -17.91 -11.82
C ASN A 92 17.34 -18.59 -11.68
N LYS A 93 17.36 -19.92 -11.52
CA LYS A 93 18.60 -20.69 -11.65
C LYS A 93 19.10 -20.38 -13.06
N PRO A 94 20.32 -19.83 -13.21
CA PRO A 94 20.95 -19.78 -14.52
C PRO A 94 20.99 -21.21 -15.04
N THR A 95 20.39 -21.45 -16.19
CA THR A 95 20.52 -22.72 -16.89
C THR A 95 21.91 -22.69 -17.51
N THR A 96 22.87 -23.36 -16.86
CA THR A 96 24.19 -23.63 -17.43
C THR A 96 24.06 -24.67 -18.54
#